data_AF-A0A7C8BPG1-F1
#
_entry.id   AF-A0A7C8BPG1-F1
#
_cell.length_a   1.000
_cell.length_b   1.000
_cell.length_c   1.000
_cell.angle_alpha   90.00
_cell.angle_beta   90.00
_cell.angle_gamma   90.00
#
_symmetry.space_group_name_H-M   'P 1'
#
loop_
_entity.id
_entity.type
_entity.pdbx_description
1 polymer ?
#
loop_
_entity_poly.entity_id
_entity_poly.type
_entity_poly.pdbx_seq_one_letter_code
_entity_poly.pdbx_strand_id
1 'polypeptide(L)'
;MSLDTIQQDRSQASATGVPADQISTGADLEELEARFRPIFARIHETARERDRERRLPRTEIDELRRAGFGALRVPKVFGGAGASITQLTGLLTELSAADPNVNQALRGHLAFVEDRLWQHRDTDQSRWFHRFVAGDLVGNAWTEVGDVRVGEVQTRVTRQSDGDYLASGRKYYTTGSIFADWIDLYAQRAEDGVPVIAAVSTHQDGVVIENDWNGFGQRTTGSGTTILQDARVAPEEITVFAERFPYQTAFYQLSHLASQAGIARGAVDELVELVRQRVRVYSHGSSARWHEDPLVLQQVGIADAEAFAARTTAERVGETLQQLYLAHCRGDGAREREFVDAGELDASRGQSVNTKLSLDVATRIFNALGASAASEDLGLDRHWRNARTVSSHNPVIFKERVIGDWLVNGTPLPYAWAIGRERDEQGARA
;
A
#
# COMPACT_ATOMS: atom_id res chain seq x y z
N MET A 1 34.69 8.05 33.52
CA MET A 1 33.36 7.78 34.08
C MET A 1 32.77 6.64 33.27
N SER A 2 32.60 5.48 33.93
CA SER A 2 32.39 4.17 33.30
C SER A 2 31.00 4.04 32.66
N LEU A 3 30.91 3.21 31.63
CA LEU A 3 29.73 2.77 30.89
C LEU A 3 28.67 2.03 31.75
N ASP A 4 28.92 1.87 33.05
CA ASP A 4 28.07 1.11 33.98
C ASP A 4 26.85 1.88 34.53
N THR A 5 26.72 3.18 34.25
CA THR A 5 25.63 4.00 34.81
C THR A 5 24.35 4.01 33.93
N ILE A 6 24.40 3.46 32.70
CA ILE A 6 23.22 3.33 31.83
C ILE A 6 22.48 1.99 32.06
N GLN A 7 23.07 1.08 32.85
CA GLN A 7 22.56 -0.29 33.02
C GLN A 7 21.72 -0.51 34.30
N GLN A 8 21.54 0.50 35.14
CA GLN A 8 20.83 0.36 36.42
C GLN A 8 19.37 0.85 36.45
N ASP A 9 18.80 1.34 35.35
CA ASP A 9 17.39 1.75 35.29
C ASP A 9 16.50 0.82 34.43
N ARG A 10 16.99 -0.40 34.12
CA ARG A 10 16.21 -1.44 33.42
C ARG A 10 15.62 -2.51 34.36
N SER A 11 15.52 -2.22 35.66
CA SER A 11 15.04 -3.17 36.67
C SER A 11 13.54 -3.05 36.99
N GLN A 12 12.75 -2.36 36.16
CA GLN A 12 11.29 -2.45 36.16
C GLN A 12 10.72 -2.65 34.75
N ALA A 13 11.22 -3.65 34.01
CA ALA A 13 10.47 -4.19 32.87
C ALA A 13 9.27 -4.97 33.43
N SER A 14 8.17 -4.26 33.73
CA SER A 14 6.89 -4.90 33.97
C SER A 14 6.50 -5.68 32.71
N ALA A 15 6.12 -6.95 32.89
CA ALA A 15 5.50 -7.72 31.83
C ALA A 15 4.14 -7.10 31.49
N THR A 16 4.08 -6.22 30.50
CA THR A 16 2.81 -5.61 30.06
C THR A 16 2.76 -5.58 28.53
N GLY A 17 1.98 -6.50 27.97
CA GLY A 17 1.48 -6.36 26.60
C GLY A 17 0.37 -5.31 26.56
N VAL A 18 -0.01 -4.90 25.35
CA VAL A 18 -1.16 -4.00 25.14
C VAL A 18 -2.44 -4.71 25.64
N PRO A 19 -3.35 -4.01 26.35
CA PRO A 19 -4.63 -4.59 26.75
C PRO A 19 -5.38 -5.23 25.57
N ALA A 20 -6.01 -6.38 25.80
CA ALA A 20 -6.60 -7.18 24.73
C ALA A 20 -7.74 -6.48 23.96
N ASP A 21 -8.40 -5.52 24.59
CA ASP A 21 -9.44 -4.66 24.00
C ASP A 21 -8.89 -3.47 23.21
N GLN A 22 -7.60 -3.17 23.37
CA GLN A 22 -6.85 -2.12 22.67
C GLN A 22 -6.02 -2.65 21.49
N ILE A 23 -6.22 -3.91 21.09
CA ILE A 23 -5.53 -4.52 19.94
C ILE A 23 -6.50 -4.97 18.86
N SER A 24 -6.03 -4.95 17.62
CA SER A 24 -6.83 -5.30 16.44
C SER A 24 -6.63 -6.76 16.06
N THR A 25 -7.45 -7.61 16.65
CA THR A 25 -7.43 -9.08 16.49
C THR A 25 -8.39 -9.59 15.42
N GLY A 26 -9.37 -8.78 15.03
CA GLY A 26 -10.43 -9.17 14.10
C GLY A 26 -11.76 -8.48 14.42
N ALA A 27 -12.55 -8.25 13.38
CA ALA A 27 -13.93 -7.77 13.45
C ALA A 27 -14.91 -8.84 12.94
N ASP A 28 -16.20 -8.56 13.01
CA ASP A 28 -17.20 -9.36 12.30
C ASP A 28 -17.04 -9.11 10.79
N LEU A 29 -16.69 -10.16 10.04
CA LEU A 29 -16.45 -10.03 8.60
C LEU A 29 -17.75 -9.74 7.83
N GLU A 30 -18.88 -10.33 8.24
CA GLU A 30 -20.15 -10.12 7.55
C GLU A 30 -20.62 -8.67 7.71
N GLU A 31 -20.43 -8.07 8.91
CA GLU A 31 -20.71 -6.65 9.13
C GLU A 31 -19.82 -5.74 8.27
N LEU A 32 -18.52 -6.04 8.18
CA LEU A 32 -17.60 -5.29 7.33
C LEU A 32 -17.98 -5.38 5.85
N GLU A 33 -18.28 -6.58 5.37
CA GLU A 33 -18.68 -6.84 3.98
C GLU A 33 -20.00 -6.13 3.65
N ALA A 34 -21.00 -6.23 4.53
CA ALA A 34 -22.28 -5.55 4.37
C ALA A 34 -22.12 -4.02 4.31
N ARG A 35 -21.15 -3.48 5.07
CA ARG A 35 -20.84 -2.04 5.08
C ARG A 35 -20.15 -1.58 3.80
N PHE A 36 -19.14 -2.32 3.31
CA PHE A 36 -18.24 -1.83 2.25
C PHE A 36 -18.57 -2.33 0.85
N ARG A 37 -19.13 -3.53 0.65
CA ARG A 37 -19.46 -4.06 -0.69
C ARG A 37 -20.40 -3.15 -1.49
N PRO A 38 -21.44 -2.52 -0.90
CA PRO A 38 -22.26 -1.57 -1.64
C PRO A 38 -21.49 -0.34 -2.14
N ILE A 39 -20.45 0.09 -1.40
CA ILE A 39 -19.58 1.20 -1.81
C ILE A 39 -18.67 0.72 -2.95
N PHE A 40 -18.05 -0.46 -2.81
CA PHE A 40 -17.20 -1.04 -3.85
C PHE A 40 -17.97 -1.24 -5.17
N ALA A 41 -19.24 -1.65 -5.12
CA ALA A 41 -20.09 -1.74 -6.31
C ALA A 41 -20.23 -0.38 -7.04
N ARG A 42 -20.52 0.71 -6.31
CA ARG A 42 -20.61 2.07 -6.90
C ARG A 42 -19.27 2.56 -7.45
N ILE A 43 -18.17 2.23 -6.76
CA ILE A 43 -16.82 2.52 -7.25
C ILE A 43 -16.57 1.81 -8.58
N HIS A 44 -16.95 0.53 -8.69
CA HIS A 44 -16.78 -0.27 -9.90
C HIS A 44 -17.56 0.30 -11.09
N GLU A 45 -18.82 0.68 -10.89
CA GLU A 45 -19.71 1.25 -11.94
C GLU A 45 -19.07 2.42 -12.71
N THR A 46 -18.22 3.18 -12.03
CA THR A 46 -17.63 4.43 -12.55
C THR A 46 -16.13 4.33 -12.81
N ALA A 47 -15.49 3.17 -12.54
CA ALA A 47 -14.05 2.97 -12.64
C ALA A 47 -13.52 3.13 -14.08
N ARG A 48 -14.23 2.57 -15.07
CA ARG A 48 -13.84 2.67 -16.48
C ARG A 48 -13.83 4.12 -16.98
N GLU A 49 -14.87 4.88 -16.65
CA GLU A 49 -14.98 6.29 -17.03
C GLU A 49 -13.88 7.12 -16.35
N ARG A 50 -13.64 6.91 -15.04
CA ARG A 50 -12.55 7.58 -14.32
C ARG A 50 -11.18 7.32 -14.94
N ASP A 51 -10.86 6.08 -15.31
CA ASP A 51 -9.59 5.75 -15.96
C ASP A 51 -9.44 6.47 -17.31
N ARG A 52 -10.49 6.43 -18.14
CA ARG A 52 -10.49 7.06 -19.48
C ARG A 52 -10.28 8.57 -19.39
N GLU A 53 -11.00 9.24 -18.48
CA GLU A 53 -11.01 10.69 -18.34
C GLU A 53 -9.93 11.22 -17.39
N ARG A 54 -9.16 10.32 -16.75
CA ARG A 54 -8.23 10.65 -15.65
C ARG A 54 -8.90 11.46 -14.54
N ARG A 55 -10.16 11.15 -14.24
CA ARG A 55 -10.91 11.80 -13.14
C ARG A 55 -10.47 11.19 -11.81
N LEU A 56 -9.90 12.02 -10.93
CA LEU A 56 -9.49 11.59 -9.59
C LEU A 56 -10.69 11.08 -8.77
N PRO A 57 -10.53 9.99 -7.99
CA PRO A 57 -11.62 9.34 -7.25
C PRO A 57 -11.96 10.07 -5.93
N ARG A 58 -12.20 11.40 -5.97
CA ARG A 58 -12.49 12.19 -4.76
C ARG A 58 -13.77 11.73 -4.08
N THR A 59 -14.85 11.60 -4.84
CA THR A 59 -16.16 11.17 -4.33
C THR A 59 -16.07 9.77 -3.72
N GLU A 60 -15.36 8.87 -4.37
CA GLU A 60 -15.21 7.47 -3.97
C GLU A 60 -14.38 7.36 -2.68
N ILE A 61 -13.30 8.13 -2.56
CA ILE A 61 -12.51 8.21 -1.33
C ILE A 61 -13.34 8.84 -0.20
N ASP A 62 -14.13 9.87 -0.47
CA ASP A 62 -14.99 10.52 0.54
C ASP A 62 -16.14 9.60 1.00
N GLU A 63 -16.64 8.71 0.15
CA GLU A 63 -17.58 7.65 0.56
C GLU A 63 -16.92 6.65 1.51
N LEU A 64 -15.71 6.17 1.18
CA LEU A 64 -14.96 5.26 2.05
C LEU A 64 -14.58 5.93 3.38
N ARG A 65 -14.15 7.19 3.34
CA ARG A 65 -13.86 8.03 4.52
C ARG A 65 -15.06 8.08 5.46
N ARG A 66 -16.23 8.50 4.96
CA ARG A 66 -17.47 8.57 5.76
C ARG A 66 -17.94 7.21 6.27
N ALA A 67 -17.65 6.15 5.52
CA ALA A 67 -17.92 4.78 5.95
C ALA A 67 -16.88 4.23 6.94
N GLY A 68 -15.88 5.02 7.37
CA GLY A 68 -14.90 4.61 8.36
C GLY A 68 -13.84 3.63 7.83
N PHE A 69 -13.63 3.57 6.52
CA PHE A 69 -12.62 2.67 5.92
C PHE A 69 -11.19 2.99 6.41
N GLY A 70 -10.90 4.27 6.65
CA GLY A 70 -9.60 4.70 7.20
C GLY A 70 -9.34 4.25 8.64
N ALA A 71 -10.39 3.90 9.38
CA ALA A 71 -10.30 3.41 10.76
C ALA A 71 -10.52 1.90 10.88
N LEU A 72 -10.41 1.14 9.78
CA LEU A 72 -10.65 -0.31 9.76
C LEU A 72 -9.82 -1.06 10.81
N ARG A 73 -8.54 -0.72 10.88
CA ARG A 73 -7.56 -1.36 11.78
C ARG A 73 -7.50 -0.71 13.16
N VAL A 74 -8.17 0.41 13.40
CA VAL A 74 -8.19 1.05 14.72
C VAL A 74 -9.01 0.16 15.68
N PRO A 75 -8.55 -0.12 16.93
CA PRO A 75 -9.27 -0.98 17.86
C PRO A 75 -10.65 -0.44 18.22
N LYS A 76 -11.57 -1.36 18.53
CA LYS A 76 -12.98 -1.02 18.80
C LYS A 76 -13.15 -0.04 19.97
N VAL A 77 -12.33 -0.15 21.01
CA VAL A 77 -12.37 0.74 22.19
C VAL A 77 -12.10 2.21 21.83
N PHE A 78 -11.39 2.47 20.73
CA PHE A 78 -11.13 3.82 20.22
C PHE A 78 -12.13 4.27 19.15
N GLY A 79 -13.12 3.43 18.81
CA GLY A 79 -14.17 3.72 17.84
C GLY A 79 -13.90 3.23 16.41
N GLY A 80 -12.82 2.49 16.19
CA GLY A 80 -12.54 1.82 14.91
C GLY A 80 -13.24 0.47 14.77
N ALA A 81 -12.94 -0.25 13.68
CA ALA A 81 -13.55 -1.57 13.45
C ALA A 81 -12.80 -2.73 14.14
N GLY A 82 -11.50 -2.57 14.43
CA GLY A 82 -10.64 -3.60 15.00
C GLY A 82 -10.35 -4.78 14.07
N ALA A 83 -10.49 -4.59 12.76
CA ALA A 83 -10.25 -5.63 11.75
C ALA A 83 -8.83 -6.19 11.88
N SER A 84 -8.59 -7.44 11.48
CA SER A 84 -7.23 -7.99 11.37
C SER A 84 -6.54 -7.53 10.08
N ILE A 85 -5.22 -7.67 9.95
CA ILE A 85 -4.51 -7.44 8.68
C ILE A 85 -5.02 -8.40 7.59
N THR A 86 -5.39 -9.64 7.95
CA THR A 86 -6.03 -10.59 7.03
C THR A 86 -7.35 -10.06 6.49
N GLN A 87 -8.23 -9.52 7.35
CA GLN A 87 -9.50 -8.93 6.92
C GLN A 87 -9.29 -7.66 6.10
N LEU A 88 -8.33 -6.81 6.50
CA LEU A 88 -7.92 -5.65 5.69
C LEU A 88 -7.49 -6.09 4.29
N THR A 89 -6.66 -7.14 4.18
CA THR A 89 -6.17 -7.67 2.89
C THR A 89 -7.32 -8.13 1.99
N GLY A 90 -8.30 -8.84 2.56
CA GLY A 90 -9.51 -9.24 1.83
C GLY A 90 -10.29 -8.04 1.29
N LEU A 91 -10.57 -7.05 2.14
CA LEU A 91 -11.27 -5.82 1.74
C LEU A 91 -10.49 -4.98 0.72
N LEU A 92 -9.17 -4.89 0.84
CA LEU A 92 -8.32 -4.22 -0.15
C LEU A 92 -8.32 -4.94 -1.50
N THR A 93 -8.42 -6.27 -1.49
CA THR A 93 -8.53 -7.08 -2.71
C THR A 93 -9.87 -6.83 -3.39
N GLU A 94 -10.98 -6.82 -2.64
CA GLU A 94 -12.31 -6.48 -3.16
C GLU A 94 -12.37 -5.04 -3.68
N LEU A 95 -11.84 -4.07 -2.93
CA LEU A 95 -11.73 -2.68 -3.37
C LEU A 95 -10.91 -2.55 -4.66
N SER A 96 -9.83 -3.34 -4.79
CA SER A 96 -8.97 -3.30 -5.98
C SER A 96 -9.59 -3.99 -7.19
N ALA A 97 -10.52 -4.94 -6.98
CA ALA A 97 -11.35 -5.48 -8.05
C ALA A 97 -12.35 -4.44 -8.57
N ALA A 98 -12.84 -3.55 -7.69
CA ALA A 98 -13.65 -2.41 -8.08
C ALA A 98 -12.83 -1.32 -8.79
N ASP A 99 -11.77 -0.82 -8.16
CA ASP A 99 -10.82 0.15 -8.73
C ASP A 99 -9.47 0.12 -7.96
N PRO A 100 -8.38 -0.39 -8.56
CA PRO A 100 -7.07 -0.49 -7.89
C PRO A 100 -6.42 0.87 -7.64
N ASN A 101 -6.88 1.95 -8.29
CA ASN A 101 -6.37 3.29 -8.03
C ASN A 101 -6.77 3.78 -6.63
N VAL A 102 -7.96 3.39 -6.16
CA VAL A 102 -8.48 3.82 -4.85
C VAL A 102 -7.71 3.15 -3.72
N ASN A 103 -7.44 1.83 -3.80
CA ASN A 103 -6.55 1.15 -2.85
C ASN A 103 -5.15 1.81 -2.84
N GLN A 104 -4.56 2.01 -4.02
CA GLN A 104 -3.24 2.61 -4.13
C GLN A 104 -3.19 4.03 -3.54
N ALA A 105 -4.25 4.84 -3.72
CA ALA A 105 -4.36 6.17 -3.11
C ALA A 105 -4.42 6.11 -1.56
N LEU A 106 -4.99 5.06 -0.97
CA LEU A 106 -5.08 4.88 0.48
C LEU A 106 -3.86 4.18 1.09
N ARG A 107 -2.92 3.70 0.27
CA ARG A 107 -1.75 2.91 0.71
C ARG A 107 -0.91 3.62 1.78
N GLY A 108 -0.62 4.91 1.60
CA GLY A 108 0.13 5.71 2.58
C GLY A 108 -0.60 5.82 3.92
N HIS A 109 -1.92 6.03 3.87
CA HIS A 109 -2.75 6.14 5.05
C HIS A 109 -2.74 4.86 5.88
N LEU A 110 -2.92 3.70 5.22
CA LEU A 110 -2.92 2.41 5.91
C LEU A 110 -1.58 2.11 6.57
N ALA A 111 -0.47 2.45 5.92
CA ALA A 111 0.86 2.28 6.51
C ALA A 111 1.08 3.20 7.72
N PHE A 112 0.53 4.42 7.69
CA PHE A 112 0.57 5.32 8.83
C PHE A 112 -0.32 4.82 9.99
N VAL A 113 -1.49 4.26 9.70
CA VAL A 113 -2.35 3.60 10.72
C VAL A 113 -1.60 2.45 11.40
N GLU A 114 -0.96 1.54 10.65
CA GLU A 114 -0.18 0.45 11.24
C GLU A 114 1.03 0.93 12.04
N ASP A 115 1.69 2.00 11.61
CA ASP A 115 2.76 2.62 12.41
C ASP A 115 2.23 3.10 13.75
N ARG A 116 1.10 3.83 13.78
CA ARG A 116 0.50 4.28 15.03
C ARG A 116 0.02 3.12 15.91
N LEU A 117 -0.50 2.05 15.32
CA LEU A 117 -0.84 0.82 16.05
C LEU A 117 0.38 0.15 16.68
N TRP A 118 1.51 0.16 15.99
CA TRP A 118 2.78 -0.35 16.50
C TRP A 118 3.29 0.49 17.67
N GLN A 119 3.40 1.81 17.48
CA GLN A 119 3.87 2.73 18.52
C GLN A 119 3.00 2.71 19.78
N HIS A 120 1.70 2.39 19.65
CA HIS A 120 0.76 2.38 20.77
C HIS A 120 1.16 1.47 21.93
N ARG A 121 1.98 0.45 21.66
CA ARG A 121 2.52 -0.43 22.70
C ARG A 121 3.33 0.35 23.74
N ASP A 122 4.16 1.27 23.28
CA ASP A 122 5.15 1.95 24.10
C ASP A 122 4.80 3.43 24.34
N THR A 123 3.93 4.03 23.51
CA THR A 123 3.52 5.43 23.61
C THR A 123 2.07 5.59 23.19
N ASP A 124 1.23 6.25 24.00
CA ASP A 124 -0.18 6.45 23.66
C ASP A 124 -0.37 7.14 22.29
N GLN A 125 -1.18 6.54 21.43
CA GLN A 125 -1.51 7.02 20.07
C GLN A 125 -3.02 7.30 19.92
N SER A 126 -3.78 7.34 21.02
CA SER A 126 -5.22 7.61 21.05
C SER A 126 -5.63 8.86 20.25
N ARG A 127 -4.82 9.93 20.29
CA ARG A 127 -5.00 11.15 19.47
C ARG A 127 -5.13 10.82 17.98
N TRP A 128 -4.23 9.99 17.45
CA TRP A 128 -4.23 9.60 16.03
C TRP A 128 -5.37 8.64 15.72
N PHE A 129 -5.70 7.71 16.63
CA PHE A 129 -6.87 6.84 16.46
C PHE A 129 -8.17 7.63 16.34
N HIS A 130 -8.37 8.63 17.20
CA HIS A 130 -9.53 9.51 17.12
C HIS A 130 -9.58 10.33 15.81
N ARG A 131 -8.42 10.76 15.28
CA ARG A 131 -8.35 11.40 13.96
C ARG A 131 -8.80 10.47 12.83
N PHE A 132 -8.29 9.24 12.80
CA PHE A 132 -8.69 8.26 11.78
C PHE A 132 -10.19 7.94 11.86
N VAL A 133 -10.73 7.80 13.06
CA VAL A 133 -12.17 7.58 13.30
C VAL A 133 -13.01 8.78 12.86
N ALA A 134 -12.49 10.01 13.03
CA ALA A 134 -13.11 11.23 12.54
C ALA A 134 -13.03 11.39 11.00
N GLY A 135 -12.18 10.60 10.33
CA GLY A 135 -12.05 10.58 8.88
C GLY A 135 -10.79 11.26 8.32
N ASP A 136 -9.86 11.69 9.17
CA ASP A 136 -8.58 12.22 8.70
C ASP A 136 -7.81 11.14 7.92
N LEU A 137 -7.35 11.48 6.72
CA LEU A 137 -6.51 10.61 5.90
C LEU A 137 -5.06 11.12 5.87
N VAL A 138 -4.12 10.22 5.59
CA VAL A 138 -2.68 10.52 5.54
C VAL A 138 -2.10 10.07 4.19
N GLY A 139 -1.51 10.98 3.42
CA GLY A 139 -0.81 10.68 2.17
C GLY A 139 0.68 10.42 2.42
N ASN A 140 1.39 9.79 1.49
CA ASN A 140 2.84 9.60 1.65
C ASN A 140 3.62 10.73 0.96
N ALA A 141 4.78 11.12 1.50
CA ALA A 141 5.75 11.94 0.79
C ALA A 141 7.19 11.53 1.13
N TRP A 142 7.69 10.52 0.42
CA TRP A 142 8.96 9.86 0.77
C TRP A 142 10.07 10.13 -0.25
N THR A 143 9.75 9.91 -1.51
CA THR A 143 10.71 9.95 -2.61
C THR A 143 10.92 11.36 -3.12
N GLU A 144 12.15 11.65 -3.52
CA GLU A 144 12.53 12.86 -4.24
C GLU A 144 12.97 12.46 -5.65
N VAL A 145 12.63 13.27 -6.65
CA VAL A 145 13.09 13.09 -8.03
C VAL A 145 13.94 14.28 -8.44
N GLY A 146 14.99 14.03 -9.22
CA GLY A 146 15.97 15.04 -9.63
C GLY A 146 17.39 14.64 -9.23
N ASP A 147 18.22 15.63 -8.92
CA ASP A 147 19.63 15.44 -8.56
C ASP A 147 19.77 15.07 -7.06
N VAL A 148 19.20 13.92 -6.69
CA VAL A 148 19.26 13.36 -5.33
C VAL A 148 20.07 12.07 -5.38
N ARG A 149 21.14 12.03 -4.59
CA ARG A 149 22.04 10.86 -4.54
C ARG A 149 21.38 9.70 -3.82
N VAL A 150 21.78 8.46 -4.14
CA VAL A 150 21.29 7.28 -3.39
C VAL A 150 21.60 7.47 -1.91
N GLY A 151 20.57 7.43 -1.07
CA GLY A 151 20.68 7.55 0.38
C GLY A 151 20.78 8.97 0.92
N GLU A 152 20.77 10.00 0.06
CA GLU A 152 20.61 11.39 0.48
C GLU A 152 19.13 11.79 0.44
N VAL A 153 18.75 12.67 1.35
CA VAL A 153 17.45 13.34 1.36
C VAL A 153 17.74 14.83 1.32
N GLN A 154 17.05 15.61 0.51
CA GLN A 154 17.16 17.07 0.45
C GLN A 154 16.12 17.77 1.32
N THR A 155 14.96 17.14 1.50
CA THR A 155 13.91 17.67 2.39
C THR A 155 14.41 17.75 3.82
N ARG A 156 14.22 18.91 4.46
CA ARG A 156 14.66 19.18 5.83
C ARG A 156 13.48 19.55 6.72
N VAL A 157 13.57 19.14 7.99
CA VAL A 157 12.81 19.77 9.07
C VAL A 157 13.77 20.53 9.97
N THR A 158 13.50 21.82 10.20
CA THR A 158 14.40 22.73 10.94
C THR A 158 13.68 23.29 12.15
N ARG A 159 14.23 23.08 13.33
CA ARG A 159 13.67 23.55 14.61
C ARG A 159 13.75 25.07 14.69
N GLN A 160 12.66 25.67 15.14
CA GLN A 160 12.50 27.10 15.32
C GLN A 160 12.66 27.50 16.79
N SER A 161 12.77 28.81 17.03
CA SER A 161 12.96 29.36 18.39
C SER A 161 11.74 29.15 19.30
N ASP A 162 10.54 29.01 18.73
CA ASP A 162 9.29 28.74 19.46
C ASP A 162 9.12 27.24 19.82
N GLY A 163 9.99 26.38 19.29
CA GLY A 163 10.00 24.94 19.55
C GLY A 163 9.45 24.10 18.41
N ASP A 164 8.65 24.67 17.50
CA ASP A 164 8.11 23.99 16.32
C ASP A 164 9.21 23.73 15.28
N TYR A 165 8.87 22.99 14.22
CA TYR A 165 9.73 22.77 13.06
C TYR A 165 9.13 23.38 11.80
N LEU A 166 10.00 23.76 10.85
CA LEU A 166 9.62 24.09 9.48
C LEU A 166 10.12 23.01 8.54
N ALA A 167 9.22 22.44 7.76
CA ALA A 167 9.49 21.46 6.73
C ALA A 167 9.63 22.16 5.37
N SER A 168 10.76 21.94 4.70
CA SER A 168 11.06 22.51 3.39
C SER A 168 11.67 21.47 2.47
N GLY A 169 11.11 21.33 1.27
CA GLY A 169 11.54 20.35 0.28
C GLY A 169 10.52 20.09 -0.83
N ARG A 170 10.90 19.27 -1.80
CA ARG A 170 10.04 18.84 -2.91
C ARG A 170 10.07 17.32 -3.01
N LYS A 171 8.91 16.70 -2.85
CA LYS A 171 8.71 15.25 -2.95
C LYS A 171 7.95 14.92 -4.23
N TYR A 172 8.14 13.71 -4.73
CA TYR A 172 7.40 13.14 -5.85
C TYR A 172 6.97 11.71 -5.52
N TYR A 173 6.03 11.16 -6.30
CA TYR A 173 5.31 9.93 -5.93
C TYR A 173 4.57 10.06 -4.60
N THR A 174 3.96 11.23 -4.34
CA THR A 174 3.27 11.53 -3.08
C THR A 174 1.85 10.96 -3.03
N THR A 175 1.73 9.68 -3.40
CA THR A 175 0.49 8.93 -3.59
C THR A 175 -0.54 9.21 -2.50
N GLY A 176 -1.76 9.54 -2.93
CA GLY A 176 -2.87 9.80 -2.04
C GLY A 176 -2.86 11.17 -1.35
N SER A 177 -1.76 11.92 -1.37
CA SER A 177 -1.65 13.18 -0.60
C SER A 177 -2.68 14.22 -1.03
N ILE A 178 -3.10 14.21 -2.29
CA ILE A 178 -4.13 15.13 -2.81
C ILE A 178 -5.54 14.90 -2.22
N PHE A 179 -5.75 13.79 -1.52
CA PHE A 179 -6.99 13.46 -0.81
C PHE A 179 -6.83 13.55 0.71
N ALA A 180 -5.61 13.78 1.20
CA ALA A 180 -5.25 13.61 2.59
C ALA A 180 -5.29 14.92 3.39
N ASP A 181 -5.53 14.78 4.68
CA ASP A 181 -5.52 15.85 5.69
C ASP A 181 -4.11 16.05 6.28
N TRP A 182 -3.29 15.00 6.17
CA TRP A 182 -1.91 14.94 6.64
C TRP A 182 -1.00 14.27 5.63
N ILE A 183 0.29 14.52 5.75
CA ILE A 183 1.36 13.90 4.96
C ILE A 183 2.32 13.18 5.90
N ASP A 184 2.57 11.90 5.63
CA ASP A 184 3.65 11.10 6.18
C ASP A 184 4.95 11.43 5.42
N LEU A 185 5.68 12.43 5.92
CA LEU A 185 6.85 13.02 5.27
C LEU A 185 8.14 12.38 5.78
N TYR A 186 8.91 11.75 4.89
CA TYR A 186 10.29 11.35 5.18
C TYR A 186 11.25 12.52 4.92
N ALA A 187 11.96 12.96 5.96
CA ALA A 187 12.87 14.09 5.91
C ALA A 187 14.14 13.83 6.74
N GLN A 188 15.12 14.72 6.65
CA GLN A 188 16.23 14.78 7.61
C GLN A 188 16.04 15.98 8.54
N ARG A 189 16.29 15.75 9.83
CA ARG A 189 16.37 16.83 10.80
C ARG A 189 17.62 17.67 10.55
N ALA A 190 17.48 18.98 10.46
CA ALA A 190 18.56 19.87 10.02
C ALA A 190 19.70 19.97 11.05
N GLU A 191 19.39 19.83 12.34
CA GLU A 191 20.34 20.02 13.43
C GLU A 191 21.41 18.93 13.49
N ASP A 192 21.04 17.69 13.20
CA ASP A 192 21.87 16.50 13.41
C ASP A 192 21.87 15.50 12.25
N GLY A 193 21.11 15.78 11.19
CA GLY A 193 21.00 14.91 10.01
C GLY A 193 20.21 13.63 10.23
N VAL A 194 19.57 13.45 11.40
CA VAL A 194 18.82 12.24 11.73
C VAL A 194 17.61 12.11 10.78
N PRO A 195 17.43 10.96 10.10
CA PRO A 195 16.22 10.71 9.32
C PRO A 195 14.99 10.62 10.24
N VAL A 196 13.94 11.33 9.86
CA VAL A 196 12.70 11.42 10.62
C VAL A 196 11.49 11.24 9.71
N ILE A 197 10.39 10.90 10.36
CA ILE A 197 9.04 10.98 9.80
C ILE A 197 8.34 12.16 10.47
N ALA A 198 7.80 13.06 9.66
CA ALA A 198 7.01 14.19 10.12
C ALA A 198 5.57 14.07 9.62
N ALA A 199 4.57 14.15 10.50
CA ALA A 199 3.19 14.31 10.10
C ALA A 199 2.88 15.79 9.84
N VAL A 200 2.72 16.15 8.57
CA VAL A 200 2.52 17.55 8.14
C VAL A 200 1.08 17.75 7.70
N SER A 201 0.37 18.71 8.30
CA SER A 201 -1.00 19.02 7.86
C SER A 201 -1.01 19.61 6.45
N THR A 202 -1.95 19.17 5.61
CA THR A 202 -2.16 19.68 4.25
C THR A 202 -2.94 21.00 4.21
N HIS A 203 -3.56 21.38 5.33
CA HIS A 203 -4.46 22.54 5.45
C HIS A 203 -3.73 23.87 5.71
N GLN A 204 -2.46 23.98 5.32
CA GLN A 204 -1.64 25.18 5.52
C GLN A 204 -1.04 25.66 4.19
N ASP A 205 -0.85 26.97 4.06
CA ASP A 205 -0.37 27.60 2.82
C ASP A 205 1.01 27.11 2.36
N GLY A 206 1.85 26.65 3.31
CA GLY A 206 3.18 26.10 3.05
C GLY A 206 3.18 24.70 2.41
N VAL A 207 2.01 24.11 2.13
CA VAL A 207 1.89 22.79 1.49
C VAL A 207 1.15 22.90 0.16
N VAL A 208 1.85 22.60 -0.94
CA VAL A 208 1.29 22.58 -2.29
C VAL A 208 1.34 21.15 -2.83
N ILE A 209 0.21 20.64 -3.31
CA ILE A 209 0.10 19.29 -3.87
C ILE A 209 -0.35 19.39 -5.33
N GLU A 210 0.47 18.89 -6.24
CA GLU A 210 0.25 18.97 -7.69
C GLU A 210 -0.40 17.68 -8.21
N ASN A 211 -1.31 17.80 -9.17
CA ASN A 211 -1.89 16.65 -9.89
C ASN A 211 -1.13 16.41 -11.21
N ASP A 212 0.15 16.09 -11.11
CA ASP A 212 1.09 15.99 -12.23
C ASP A 212 1.58 14.56 -12.53
N TRP A 213 1.05 13.54 -11.84
CA TRP A 213 1.35 12.13 -12.11
C TRP A 213 0.95 11.74 -13.54
N ASN A 214 1.88 11.21 -14.35
CA ASN A 214 1.65 10.94 -15.77
C ASN A 214 1.85 9.47 -16.22
N GLY A 215 1.71 8.51 -15.31
CA GLY A 215 1.77 7.08 -15.64
C GLY A 215 0.65 6.60 -16.56
N PHE A 216 0.90 5.51 -17.29
CA PHE A 216 -0.06 4.90 -18.23
C PHE A 216 -1.13 4.04 -17.53
N GLY A 217 -0.80 3.43 -16.39
CA GLY A 217 -1.73 2.81 -15.47
C GLY A 217 -1.64 3.47 -14.10
N GLN A 218 -2.50 3.03 -13.18
CA GLN A 218 -2.68 3.66 -11.88
C GLN A 218 -2.84 5.19 -12.03
N ARG A 219 -3.65 5.61 -13.01
CA ARG A 219 -3.69 6.98 -13.54
C ARG A 219 -4.30 7.99 -12.56
N THR A 220 -5.08 7.54 -11.58
CA THR A 220 -5.91 8.40 -10.73
C THR A 220 -5.56 8.28 -9.25
N THR A 221 -4.37 7.79 -8.92
CA THR A 221 -3.87 7.58 -7.55
C THR A 221 -3.45 8.84 -6.80
N GLY A 222 -3.31 9.96 -7.50
CA GLY A 222 -2.77 11.20 -6.92
C GLY A 222 -1.29 11.08 -6.53
N SER A 223 -0.47 10.36 -7.32
CA SER A 223 0.97 10.12 -7.07
C SER A 223 1.89 11.24 -7.55
N GLY A 224 1.43 12.50 -7.48
CA GLY A 224 2.14 13.64 -8.03
C GLY A 224 3.25 14.20 -7.15
N THR A 225 3.53 15.49 -7.32
CA THR A 225 4.45 16.29 -6.52
C THR A 225 3.77 16.81 -5.24
N THR A 226 4.51 16.81 -4.12
CA THR A 226 4.24 17.72 -2.98
C THR A 226 5.42 18.68 -2.80
N ILE A 227 5.13 19.97 -2.66
CA ILE A 227 6.10 21.03 -2.34
C ILE A 227 5.80 21.54 -0.94
N LEU A 228 6.84 21.62 -0.12
CA LEU A 228 6.82 22.13 1.25
C LEU A 228 7.64 23.42 1.28
N GLN A 229 6.99 24.51 1.65
CA GLN A 229 7.55 25.86 1.76
C GLN A 229 7.41 26.33 3.19
N ASP A 230 8.38 25.96 4.02
CA ASP A 230 8.41 26.26 5.44
C ASP A 230 7.09 25.88 6.14
N ALA A 231 6.57 24.69 5.81
CA ALA A 231 5.36 24.15 6.41
C ALA A 231 5.61 23.85 7.89
N ARG A 232 4.74 24.33 8.78
CA ARG A 232 4.89 24.11 10.22
C ARG A 232 4.57 22.67 10.60
N VAL A 233 5.38 22.14 11.53
CA VAL A 233 5.25 20.80 12.11
C VAL A 233 5.48 20.90 13.61
N ALA A 234 4.50 20.45 14.40
CA ALA A 234 4.63 20.42 15.85
C ALA A 234 5.65 19.35 16.30
N PRO A 235 6.35 19.53 17.44
CA PRO A 235 7.39 18.59 17.88
C PRO A 235 6.88 17.17 18.09
N GLU A 236 5.64 17.01 18.57
CA GLU A 236 5.04 15.69 18.78
C GLU A 236 4.69 14.94 17.48
N GLU A 237 4.70 15.65 16.35
CA GLU A 237 4.44 15.06 15.04
C GLU A 237 5.72 14.58 14.34
N ILE A 238 6.86 14.62 15.03
CA ILE A 238 8.14 14.12 14.54
C ILE A 238 8.52 12.82 15.26
N THR A 239 8.75 11.77 14.49
CA THR A 239 9.23 10.47 14.97
C THR A 239 10.57 10.13 14.29
N VAL A 240 11.51 9.52 15.02
CA VAL A 240 12.77 9.06 14.42
C VAL A 240 12.46 7.92 13.47
N PHE A 241 12.99 7.95 12.24
CA PHE A 241 12.66 6.94 11.23
C PHE A 241 13.03 5.51 11.65
N ALA A 242 14.12 5.35 12.39
CA ALA A 242 14.57 4.05 12.90
C ALA A 242 13.59 3.42 13.93
N GLU A 243 12.68 4.21 14.50
CA GLU A 243 11.66 3.74 15.45
C GLU A 243 10.37 3.31 14.75
N ARG A 244 10.24 3.57 13.44
CA ARG A 244 9.07 3.18 12.64
C ARG A 244 8.89 1.66 12.64
N PHE A 245 7.65 1.19 12.50
CA PHE A 245 7.34 -0.24 12.51
C PHE A 245 8.21 -1.08 11.54
N PRO A 246 8.76 -2.24 11.99
CA PRO A 246 9.82 -2.96 11.30
C PRO A 246 9.38 -3.72 10.05
N TYR A 247 8.07 -3.90 9.84
CA TYR A 247 7.49 -4.61 8.70
C TYR A 247 6.87 -3.68 7.65
N GLN A 248 7.27 -2.41 7.64
CA GLN A 248 6.79 -1.40 6.70
C GLN A 248 6.95 -1.81 5.24
N THR A 249 8.06 -2.44 4.87
CA THR A 249 8.34 -2.85 3.49
C THR A 249 7.37 -3.95 3.04
N ALA A 250 7.17 -4.99 3.86
CA ALA A 250 6.20 -6.05 3.63
C ALA A 250 4.76 -5.51 3.62
N PHE A 251 4.40 -4.58 4.50
CA PHE A 251 3.05 -4.01 4.55
C PHE A 251 2.74 -3.15 3.32
N TYR A 252 3.68 -2.31 2.90
CA TYR A 252 3.55 -1.56 1.66
C TYR A 252 3.46 -2.47 0.43
N GLN A 253 4.17 -3.60 0.44
CA GLN A 253 4.09 -4.62 -0.60
C GLN A 253 2.75 -5.37 -0.56
N LEU A 254 2.19 -5.66 0.63
CA LEU A 254 0.88 -6.29 0.80
C LEU A 254 -0.23 -5.50 0.09
N SER A 255 -0.24 -4.16 0.21
CA SER A 255 -1.20 -3.32 -0.52
C SER A 255 -1.09 -3.49 -2.05
N HIS A 256 0.12 -3.65 -2.59
CA HIS A 256 0.33 -3.96 -4.00
C HIS A 256 -0.09 -5.39 -4.37
N LEU A 257 0.15 -6.38 -3.51
CA LEU A 257 -0.30 -7.75 -3.73
C LEU A 257 -1.83 -7.84 -3.76
N ALA A 258 -2.50 -7.16 -2.83
CA ALA A 258 -3.96 -7.01 -2.82
C ALA A 258 -4.46 -6.27 -4.08
N SER A 259 -3.73 -5.23 -4.54
CA SER A 259 -4.03 -4.55 -5.81
C SER A 259 -3.96 -5.51 -6.99
N GLN A 260 -2.89 -6.30 -7.11
CA GLN A 260 -2.71 -7.26 -8.20
C GLN A 260 -3.74 -8.39 -8.16
N ALA A 261 -4.04 -8.91 -6.97
CA ALA A 261 -5.09 -9.91 -6.79
C ALA A 261 -6.48 -9.36 -7.18
N GLY A 262 -6.79 -8.13 -6.76
CA GLY A 262 -8.04 -7.47 -7.10
C GLY A 262 -8.15 -7.19 -8.59
N ILE A 263 -7.08 -6.69 -9.24
CA ILE A 263 -7.05 -6.52 -10.70
C ILE A 263 -7.31 -7.83 -11.43
N ALA A 264 -6.67 -8.93 -11.00
CA ALA A 264 -6.92 -10.25 -11.58
C ALA A 264 -8.37 -10.69 -11.38
N ARG A 265 -8.96 -10.45 -10.21
CA ARG A 265 -10.38 -10.77 -9.95
C ARG A 265 -11.32 -9.93 -10.81
N GLY A 266 -11.15 -8.60 -10.85
CA GLY A 266 -11.99 -7.71 -11.66
C GLY A 266 -11.89 -8.03 -13.16
N ALA A 267 -10.70 -8.40 -13.64
CA ALA A 267 -10.50 -8.90 -14.99
C ALA A 267 -11.29 -10.20 -15.27
N VAL A 268 -11.32 -11.14 -14.33
CA VAL A 268 -12.11 -12.38 -14.45
C VAL A 268 -13.61 -12.08 -14.43
N ASP A 269 -14.07 -11.18 -13.55
CA ASP A 269 -15.48 -10.82 -13.45
C ASP A 269 -16.01 -10.22 -14.77
N GLU A 270 -15.29 -9.25 -15.33
CA GLU A 270 -15.63 -8.67 -16.64
C GLU A 270 -15.51 -9.68 -17.77
N LEU A 271 -14.51 -10.56 -17.74
CA LEU A 271 -14.37 -11.63 -18.73
C LEU A 271 -15.60 -12.55 -18.72
N VAL A 272 -16.04 -12.99 -17.54
CA VAL A 272 -17.21 -13.87 -17.39
C VAL A 272 -18.46 -13.18 -17.91
N GLU A 273 -18.67 -11.91 -17.56
CA GLU A 273 -19.81 -11.13 -18.04
C GLU A 273 -19.80 -11.02 -19.57
N LEU A 274 -18.68 -10.62 -20.16
CA LEU A 274 -18.56 -10.40 -21.60
C LEU A 274 -18.66 -11.71 -22.40
N VAL A 275 -18.13 -12.82 -21.87
CA VAL A 275 -18.29 -14.15 -22.50
C VAL A 275 -19.77 -14.56 -22.51
N ARG A 276 -20.51 -14.34 -21.41
CA ARG A 276 -21.95 -14.65 -21.32
C ARG A 276 -22.80 -13.82 -22.27
N GLN A 277 -22.49 -12.52 -22.41
CA GLN A 277 -23.26 -11.60 -23.25
C GLN A 277 -22.93 -11.74 -24.74
N ARG A 278 -21.78 -12.31 -25.09
CA ARG A 278 -21.33 -12.38 -26.48
C ARG A 278 -22.17 -13.34 -27.32
N VAL A 279 -22.77 -12.79 -28.37
CA VAL A 279 -23.55 -13.56 -29.37
C VAL A 279 -22.75 -13.98 -30.61
N ARG A 280 -21.66 -13.27 -30.94
CA ARG A 280 -20.86 -13.54 -32.16
C ARG A 280 -19.95 -14.74 -31.95
N VAL A 281 -20.08 -15.73 -32.84
CA VAL A 281 -19.24 -16.94 -32.93
C VAL A 281 -18.39 -16.94 -34.22
N TYR A 282 -17.43 -17.88 -34.31
CA TYR A 282 -16.62 -18.11 -35.51
C TYR A 282 -16.90 -19.50 -36.08
N SER A 283 -16.84 -19.65 -37.41
CA SER A 283 -17.12 -20.91 -38.11
C SER A 283 -16.16 -22.06 -37.74
N HIS A 284 -14.99 -21.72 -37.22
CA HIS A 284 -13.97 -22.68 -36.76
C HIS A 284 -13.98 -22.86 -35.24
N GLY A 285 -15.00 -22.32 -34.55
CA GLY A 285 -15.23 -22.57 -33.13
C GLY A 285 -15.75 -23.98 -32.89
N SER A 286 -15.66 -24.44 -31.64
CA SER A 286 -16.04 -25.80 -31.23
C SER A 286 -17.51 -25.89 -30.79
N SER A 287 -18.25 -24.78 -30.77
CA SER A 287 -19.65 -24.75 -30.31
C SER A 287 -20.48 -23.68 -31.02
N ALA A 288 -21.81 -23.87 -31.01
CA ALA A 288 -22.77 -22.95 -31.63
C ALA A 288 -22.94 -21.64 -30.86
N ARG A 289 -22.60 -21.62 -29.56
CA ARG A 289 -22.65 -20.44 -28.69
C ARG A 289 -21.29 -20.20 -28.06
N TRP A 290 -20.89 -18.93 -27.95
CA TRP A 290 -19.56 -18.57 -27.45
C TRP A 290 -19.31 -19.03 -26.02
N HIS A 291 -20.30 -18.86 -25.14
CA HIS A 291 -20.22 -19.26 -23.73
C HIS A 291 -20.31 -20.78 -23.50
N GLU A 292 -20.55 -21.57 -24.54
CA GLU A 292 -20.52 -23.04 -24.49
C GLU A 292 -19.24 -23.61 -25.10
N ASP A 293 -18.41 -22.77 -25.75
CA ASP A 293 -17.20 -23.23 -26.42
C ASP A 293 -16.16 -23.70 -25.38
N PRO A 294 -15.72 -24.98 -25.43
CA PRO A 294 -14.79 -25.54 -24.44
C PRO A 294 -13.44 -24.81 -24.38
N LEU A 295 -12.97 -24.23 -25.48
CA LEU A 295 -11.70 -23.48 -25.51
C LEU A 295 -11.87 -22.12 -24.83
N VAL A 296 -13.03 -21.48 -24.98
CA VAL A 296 -13.37 -20.24 -24.25
C VAL A 296 -13.51 -20.53 -22.76
N LEU A 297 -14.25 -21.57 -22.40
CA LEU A 297 -14.41 -22.00 -21.00
C LEU A 297 -13.08 -22.36 -20.34
N GLN A 298 -12.15 -22.97 -21.08
CA GLN A 298 -10.79 -23.23 -20.61
C GLN A 298 -10.05 -21.91 -20.28
N GLN A 299 -10.14 -20.89 -21.13
CA GLN A 299 -9.49 -19.60 -20.83
C GLN A 299 -10.06 -18.94 -19.57
N VAL A 300 -11.38 -19.00 -19.38
CA VAL A 300 -12.04 -18.49 -18.16
C VAL A 300 -11.58 -19.26 -16.92
N GLY A 301 -11.54 -20.60 -17.00
CA GLY A 301 -11.10 -21.44 -15.88
C GLY A 301 -9.64 -21.22 -15.49
N ILE A 302 -8.74 -21.05 -16.47
CA ILE A 302 -7.33 -20.71 -16.19
C ILE A 302 -7.24 -19.32 -15.54
N ALA A 303 -7.96 -18.32 -16.05
CA ALA A 303 -7.95 -16.98 -15.49
C ALA A 303 -8.42 -16.95 -14.03
N ASP A 304 -9.50 -17.67 -13.71
CA ASP A 304 -10.01 -17.77 -12.34
C ASP A 304 -9.03 -18.47 -11.40
N ALA A 305 -8.39 -19.56 -11.85
CA ALA A 305 -7.37 -20.26 -11.07
C ALA A 305 -6.12 -19.38 -10.80
N GLU A 306 -5.68 -18.60 -11.79
CA GLU A 306 -4.58 -17.64 -11.66
C GLU A 306 -4.96 -16.51 -10.68
N ALA A 307 -6.19 -15.98 -10.75
CA ALA A 307 -6.70 -14.97 -9.82
C ALA A 307 -6.82 -15.51 -8.38
N PHE A 308 -7.27 -16.76 -8.21
CA PHE A 308 -7.33 -17.45 -6.92
C PHE A 308 -5.93 -17.57 -6.29
N ALA A 309 -4.93 -17.99 -7.08
CA ALA A 309 -3.54 -18.10 -6.62
C ALA A 309 -2.97 -16.72 -6.21
N ALA A 310 -3.29 -15.66 -6.96
CA ALA A 310 -2.86 -14.30 -6.63
C ALA A 310 -3.47 -13.81 -5.31
N ARG A 311 -4.76 -14.10 -5.06
CA ARG A 311 -5.45 -13.75 -3.81
C ARG A 311 -4.86 -14.49 -2.61
N THR A 312 -4.70 -15.81 -2.74
CA THR A 312 -4.14 -16.68 -1.67
C THR A 312 -2.76 -16.21 -1.23
N THR A 313 -1.95 -15.76 -2.20
CA THR A 313 -0.62 -15.20 -1.94
C THR A 313 -0.68 -13.91 -1.12
N ALA A 314 -1.60 -12.99 -1.42
CA ALA A 314 -1.79 -11.77 -0.64
C ALA A 314 -2.30 -12.08 0.78
N GLU A 315 -3.29 -12.98 0.89
CA GLU A 315 -3.84 -13.43 2.18
C GLU A 315 -2.76 -14.02 3.08
N ARG A 316 -1.87 -14.86 2.52
CA ARG A 316 -0.75 -15.45 3.26
C ARG A 316 0.18 -14.38 3.86
N VAL A 317 0.52 -13.34 3.10
CA VAL A 317 1.33 -12.23 3.62
C VAL A 317 0.57 -11.49 4.73
N GLY A 318 -0.73 -11.24 4.55
CA GLY A 318 -1.57 -10.61 5.56
C GLY A 318 -1.65 -11.40 6.87
N GLU A 319 -1.75 -12.74 6.80
CA GLU A 319 -1.70 -13.63 7.97
C GLU A 319 -0.36 -13.53 8.71
N THR A 320 0.77 -13.59 7.99
CA THR A 320 2.11 -13.49 8.57
C THR A 320 2.29 -12.15 9.29
N LEU A 321 1.86 -11.04 8.67
CA LEU A 321 1.93 -9.71 9.28
C LEU A 321 0.97 -9.56 10.48
N GLN A 322 -0.20 -10.20 10.45
CA GLN A 322 -1.08 -10.24 11.63
C GLN A 322 -0.41 -10.97 12.80
N GLN A 323 0.28 -12.08 12.57
CA GLN A 323 0.99 -12.78 13.63
C GLN A 323 2.13 -11.95 14.21
N LEU A 324 2.84 -11.21 13.36
CA LEU A 324 3.85 -10.23 13.79
C LEU A 324 3.25 -9.17 14.72
N TYR A 325 2.19 -8.50 14.29
CA TYR A 325 1.50 -7.48 15.08
C TYR A 325 1.08 -8.02 16.46
N LEU A 326 0.51 -9.24 16.49
CA LEU A 326 0.09 -9.86 17.74
C LEU A 326 1.28 -10.27 18.64
N ALA A 327 2.40 -10.70 18.08
CA ALA A 327 3.62 -10.99 18.84
C ALA A 327 4.15 -9.72 19.52
N HIS A 328 4.20 -8.62 18.77
CA HIS A 328 4.60 -7.31 19.29
C HIS A 328 3.69 -6.85 20.44
N CYS A 329 2.37 -6.87 20.25
CA CYS A 329 1.42 -6.47 21.30
C CYS A 329 1.53 -7.33 22.57
N ARG A 330 1.97 -8.59 22.45
CA ARG A 330 2.21 -9.49 23.60
C ARG A 330 3.59 -9.32 24.23
N GLY A 331 4.48 -8.51 23.65
CA GLY A 331 5.87 -8.39 24.09
C GLY A 331 6.73 -9.62 23.79
N ASP A 332 6.33 -10.46 22.83
CA ASP A 332 7.07 -11.65 22.42
C ASP A 332 8.13 -11.31 21.37
N GLY A 333 9.25 -10.73 21.82
CA GLY A 333 10.31 -10.27 20.92
C GLY A 333 11.00 -11.39 20.13
N ALA A 334 10.90 -12.65 20.56
CA ALA A 334 11.45 -13.77 19.80
C ALA A 334 10.58 -14.08 18.56
N ARG A 335 9.26 -14.20 18.75
CA ARG A 335 8.32 -14.35 17.63
C ARG A 335 8.25 -13.11 16.75
N GLU A 336 8.40 -11.92 17.33
CA GLU A 336 8.45 -10.68 16.55
C GLU A 336 9.56 -10.75 15.49
N ARG A 337 10.80 -11.10 15.87
CA ARG A 337 11.91 -11.24 14.93
C ARG A 337 11.65 -12.32 13.87
N GLU A 338 11.12 -13.46 14.28
CA GLU A 338 10.76 -14.56 13.35
C GLU A 338 9.77 -14.08 12.27
N PHE A 339 8.71 -13.36 12.67
CA PHE A 339 7.68 -12.93 11.74
C PHE A 339 8.08 -11.71 10.90
N VAL A 340 9.03 -10.89 11.34
CA VAL A 340 9.62 -9.84 10.47
C VAL A 340 10.29 -10.49 9.26
N ASP A 341 11.14 -11.49 9.47
CA ASP A 341 11.84 -12.19 8.39
C ASP A 341 10.85 -12.97 7.50
N ALA A 342 9.91 -13.68 8.13
CA ALA A 342 8.88 -14.41 7.40
C ALA A 342 8.01 -13.48 6.56
N GLY A 343 7.63 -12.31 7.10
CA GLY A 343 6.82 -11.32 6.41
C GLY A 343 7.50 -10.76 5.17
N GLU A 344 8.80 -10.42 5.26
CA GLU A 344 9.55 -9.95 4.10
C GLU A 344 9.79 -11.02 3.04
N LEU A 345 10.02 -12.26 3.47
CA LEU A 345 10.20 -13.38 2.56
C LEU A 345 8.90 -13.69 1.81
N ASP A 346 7.78 -13.76 2.53
CA ASP A 346 6.45 -14.01 1.94
C ASP A 346 6.04 -12.86 1.02
N ALA A 347 6.28 -11.59 1.40
CA ALA A 347 6.03 -10.44 0.55
C ALA A 347 6.88 -10.47 -0.74
N SER A 348 8.15 -10.87 -0.65
CA SER A 348 9.04 -11.02 -1.81
C SER A 348 8.58 -12.13 -2.74
N ARG A 349 8.22 -13.30 -2.20
CA ARG A 349 7.63 -14.42 -2.97
C ARG A 349 6.35 -14.00 -3.66
N GLY A 350 5.49 -13.31 -2.92
CA GLY A 350 4.23 -12.84 -3.47
C GLY A 350 4.42 -11.84 -4.58
N GLN A 351 5.39 -10.93 -4.47
CA GLN A 351 5.67 -9.95 -5.52
C GLN A 351 6.11 -10.62 -6.83
N SER A 352 6.97 -11.65 -6.74
CA SER A 352 7.41 -12.41 -7.92
C SER A 352 6.24 -13.11 -8.60
N VAL A 353 5.41 -13.82 -7.83
CA VAL A 353 4.28 -14.60 -8.38
C VAL A 353 3.14 -13.71 -8.88
N ASN A 354 2.63 -12.77 -8.07
CA ASN A 354 1.46 -11.95 -8.44
C ASN A 354 1.74 -11.01 -9.61
N THR A 355 3.00 -10.58 -9.80
CA THR A 355 3.41 -9.82 -10.98
C THR A 355 3.11 -10.58 -12.26
N LYS A 356 3.45 -11.87 -12.31
CA LYS A 356 3.17 -12.71 -13.48
C LYS A 356 1.68 -12.98 -13.63
N LEU A 357 1.03 -13.47 -12.56
CA LEU A 357 -0.37 -13.91 -12.62
C LEU A 357 -1.33 -12.79 -13.03
N SER A 358 -1.19 -11.59 -12.44
CA SER A 358 -2.08 -10.46 -12.77
C SER A 358 -1.93 -9.99 -14.22
N LEU A 359 -0.72 -10.01 -14.77
CA LEU A 359 -0.47 -9.67 -16.17
C LEU A 359 -0.97 -10.76 -17.14
N ASP A 360 -0.78 -12.03 -16.79
CA ASP A 360 -1.26 -13.15 -17.59
C ASP A 360 -2.80 -13.12 -17.68
N VAL A 361 -3.49 -12.97 -16.55
CA VAL A 361 -4.96 -12.83 -16.51
C VAL A 361 -5.44 -11.66 -17.37
N ALA A 362 -4.86 -10.46 -17.16
CA ALA A 362 -5.24 -9.27 -17.91
C ALA A 362 -5.01 -9.41 -19.43
N THR A 363 -3.96 -10.14 -19.83
CA THR A 363 -3.68 -10.44 -21.24
C THR A 363 -4.63 -11.50 -21.79
N ARG A 364 -4.97 -12.51 -20.98
CA ARG A 364 -5.79 -13.67 -21.37
C ARG A 364 -7.22 -13.29 -21.74
N ILE A 365 -7.75 -12.19 -21.18
CA ILE A 365 -9.07 -11.66 -21.54
C ILE A 365 -9.21 -11.54 -23.08
N PHE A 366 -8.17 -11.06 -23.76
CA PHE A 366 -8.19 -10.85 -25.20
C PHE A 366 -8.21 -12.16 -26.00
N ASN A 367 -7.67 -13.25 -25.46
CA ASN A 367 -7.74 -14.57 -26.10
C ASN A 367 -9.17 -15.14 -26.06
N ALA A 368 -9.90 -14.89 -24.97
CA ALA A 368 -11.26 -15.39 -24.80
C ALA A 368 -12.34 -14.52 -25.45
N LEU A 369 -12.06 -13.24 -25.71
CA LEU A 369 -13.02 -12.29 -26.30
C LEU A 369 -12.66 -11.87 -27.73
N GLY A 370 -11.43 -12.12 -28.18
CA GLY A 370 -10.95 -11.76 -29.51
C GLY A 370 -10.96 -10.25 -29.79
N ALA A 371 -10.92 -9.88 -31.08
CA ALA A 371 -10.73 -8.48 -31.50
C ALA A 371 -11.76 -7.46 -30.93
N SER A 372 -12.98 -7.90 -30.59
CA SER A 372 -13.98 -7.02 -29.97
C SER A 372 -13.55 -6.49 -28.60
N ALA A 373 -12.67 -7.21 -27.89
CA ALA A 373 -12.13 -6.77 -26.60
C ALA A 373 -11.20 -5.55 -26.71
N ALA A 374 -10.69 -5.25 -27.91
CA ALA A 374 -9.81 -4.11 -28.14
C ALA A 374 -10.58 -2.78 -28.29
N SER A 375 -11.91 -2.76 -28.09
CA SER A 375 -12.69 -1.53 -28.11
C SER A 375 -12.34 -0.64 -26.92
N GLU A 376 -12.08 0.65 -27.18
CA GLU A 376 -11.89 1.67 -26.15
C GLU A 376 -13.12 1.80 -25.23
N ASP A 377 -14.32 1.52 -25.74
CA ASP A 377 -15.56 1.55 -24.95
C ASP A 377 -15.57 0.51 -23.83
N LEU A 378 -14.88 -0.62 -24.02
CA LEU A 378 -14.75 -1.65 -23.00
C LEU A 378 -13.61 -1.33 -22.02
N GLY A 379 -12.56 -0.65 -22.48
CA GLY A 379 -11.43 -0.21 -21.66
C GLY A 379 -10.71 -1.35 -20.93
N LEU A 380 -10.71 -2.57 -21.48
CA LEU A 380 -10.17 -3.78 -20.82
C LEU A 380 -8.65 -3.74 -20.64
N ASP A 381 -7.97 -2.95 -21.46
CA ASP A 381 -6.54 -2.66 -21.35
C ASP A 381 -6.17 -2.03 -20.00
N ARG A 382 -7.11 -1.37 -19.31
CA ARG A 382 -6.89 -0.79 -17.98
C ARG A 382 -6.41 -1.81 -16.96
N HIS A 383 -6.90 -3.04 -17.01
CA HIS A 383 -6.48 -4.12 -16.11
C HIS A 383 -4.98 -4.39 -16.27
N TRP A 384 -4.54 -4.54 -17.53
CA TRP A 384 -3.12 -4.74 -17.83
C TRP A 384 -2.28 -3.52 -17.46
N ARG A 385 -2.73 -2.31 -17.83
CA ARG A 385 -2.01 -1.06 -17.53
C ARG A 385 -1.81 -0.87 -16.03
N ASN A 386 -2.84 -1.10 -15.23
CA ASN A 386 -2.79 -1.00 -13.78
C ASN A 386 -1.89 -2.08 -13.18
N ALA A 387 -2.06 -3.35 -13.59
CA ALA A 387 -1.21 -4.46 -13.11
C ALA A 387 0.27 -4.22 -13.41
N ARG A 388 0.57 -3.73 -14.63
CA ARG A 388 1.94 -3.43 -15.05
C ARG A 388 2.53 -2.25 -14.28
N THR A 389 1.73 -1.22 -14.00
CA THR A 389 2.19 -0.06 -13.22
C THR A 389 2.47 -0.45 -11.78
N VAL A 390 1.58 -1.20 -11.13
CA VAL A 390 1.79 -1.70 -9.76
C VAL A 390 3.03 -2.58 -9.66
N SER A 391 3.19 -3.54 -10.57
CA SER A 391 4.36 -4.43 -10.58
C SER A 391 5.69 -3.75 -10.89
N SER A 392 5.67 -2.51 -11.40
CA SER A 392 6.87 -1.74 -11.69
C SER A 392 7.31 -0.82 -10.56
N HIS A 393 6.58 -0.77 -9.42
CA HIS A 393 6.94 0.07 -8.29
C HIS A 393 8.34 -0.25 -7.74
N ASN A 394 8.65 -1.55 -7.59
CA ASN A 394 9.97 -2.03 -7.17
C ASN A 394 10.42 -3.14 -8.15
N PRO A 395 11.67 -3.19 -8.61
CA PRO A 395 12.10 -4.19 -9.58
C PRO A 395 11.98 -5.62 -9.03
N VAL A 396 11.13 -6.43 -9.66
CA VAL A 396 10.85 -7.82 -9.25
C VAL A 396 12.11 -8.70 -9.23
N ILE A 397 13.05 -8.43 -10.14
CA ILE A 397 14.32 -9.16 -10.26
C ILE A 397 15.16 -9.12 -8.97
N PHE A 398 15.07 -8.04 -8.20
CA PHE A 398 15.80 -7.94 -6.93
C PHE A 398 15.15 -8.79 -5.85
N LYS A 399 13.82 -8.96 -5.87
CA LYS A 399 13.12 -9.84 -4.94
C LYS A 399 13.42 -11.31 -5.22
N GLU A 400 13.47 -11.70 -6.48
CA GLU A 400 13.85 -13.05 -6.90
C GLU A 400 15.27 -13.40 -6.43
N ARG A 401 16.22 -12.46 -6.61
CA ARG A 401 17.57 -12.59 -6.04
C ARG A 401 17.56 -12.75 -4.53
N VAL A 402 16.82 -11.89 -3.81
CA VAL A 402 16.74 -11.92 -2.34
C VAL A 402 16.20 -13.25 -1.83
N ILE A 403 15.16 -13.80 -2.47
CA ILE A 403 14.62 -15.13 -2.13
C ILE A 403 15.68 -16.21 -2.32
N GLY A 404 16.37 -16.21 -3.47
CA GLY A 404 17.41 -17.20 -3.76
C GLY A 404 18.59 -17.13 -2.79
N ASP A 405 19.08 -15.92 -2.51
CA ASP A 405 20.22 -15.66 -1.61
C ASP A 405 19.90 -16.06 -0.16
N TRP A 406 18.69 -15.77 0.32
CA TRP A 406 18.20 -16.24 1.61
C TRP A 406 18.19 -17.78 1.68
N LEU A 407 17.62 -18.45 0.67
CA LEU A 407 17.47 -19.92 0.69
C LEU A 407 18.79 -20.67 0.55
N VAL A 408 19.74 -20.14 -0.23
CA VAL A 408 21.01 -20.80 -0.53
C VAL A 408 22.09 -20.45 0.49
N ASN A 409 22.21 -19.15 0.84
CA ASN A 409 23.33 -18.65 1.63
C ASN A 409 22.92 -18.24 3.06
N GLY A 410 21.62 -18.18 3.38
CA GLY A 410 21.15 -17.62 4.64
C GLY A 410 21.40 -16.11 4.79
N THR A 411 21.59 -15.41 3.67
CA THR A 411 21.83 -13.96 3.67
C THR A 411 20.62 -13.23 4.25
N PRO A 412 20.77 -12.39 5.29
CA PRO A 412 19.65 -11.65 5.89
C PRO A 412 18.86 -10.83 4.86
N LEU A 413 17.54 -10.74 5.04
CA LEU A 413 16.67 -9.98 4.15
C LEU A 413 16.91 -8.47 4.32
N PRO A 414 16.69 -7.65 3.29
CA PRO A 414 16.75 -6.19 3.38
C PRO A 414 15.42 -5.55 3.84
N TYR A 415 15.47 -4.66 4.83
CA TYR A 415 14.29 -4.05 5.49
C TYR A 415 14.06 -2.55 5.23
N ALA A 416 14.93 -1.89 4.44
CA ALA A 416 14.74 -0.50 4.01
C ALA A 416 15.43 -0.26 2.67
N TRP A 417 14.74 0.40 1.73
CA TRP A 417 15.25 0.65 0.38
C TRP A 417 15.55 2.14 0.20
N ALA A 418 16.77 2.47 -0.21
CA ALA A 418 17.14 3.81 -0.65
C ALA A 418 17.04 3.91 -2.18
N ILE A 419 16.52 5.03 -2.69
CA ILE A 419 16.40 5.36 -4.12
C ILE A 419 17.26 6.60 -4.41
N GLY A 420 17.98 6.63 -5.53
CA GLY A 420 18.75 7.80 -6.00
C GLY A 420 19.69 7.46 -7.18
N ARG A 421 20.59 8.38 -7.56
CA ARG A 421 21.60 8.14 -8.61
C ARG A 421 22.93 7.61 -8.05
N GLU A 422 23.55 6.64 -8.74
CA GLU A 422 24.95 6.21 -8.51
C GLU A 422 25.93 7.27 -9.03
N ARG A 423 27.17 7.27 -8.52
CA ARG A 423 28.24 8.18 -8.97
C ARG A 423 28.57 7.94 -10.44
N ASP A 424 28.64 9.01 -11.22
CA ASP A 424 29.55 9.05 -12.37
C ASP A 424 30.98 9.14 -11.83
N GLU A 425 31.74 8.05 -11.86
CA GLU A 425 33.17 8.03 -11.46
C GLU A 425 34.09 8.81 -12.44
N GLN A 426 33.57 9.55 -13.40
CA GLN A 426 34.37 10.27 -14.40
C GLN A 426 34.80 11.69 -14.02
N GLY A 427 34.48 12.18 -12.80
CA GLY A 427 34.85 13.54 -12.36
C GLY A 427 36.11 13.68 -11.50
N ALA A 428 36.72 12.57 -11.05
CA ALA A 428 37.84 12.62 -10.08
C ALA A 428 39.24 12.42 -10.69
N ARG A 429 39.37 12.63 -12.01
CA ARG A 429 40.67 12.72 -12.69
C ARG A 429 40.66 13.84 -13.73
N ALA A 430 40.79 15.07 -13.24
CA ALA A 430 41.46 16.17 -13.93
C ALA A 430 41.95 17.18 -12.88
#